data_AF-A0A5E5R484-F1
#
_entry.id   AF-A0A5E5R484-F1
#
_cell.length_a   1.000
_cell.length_b   1.000
_cell.length_c   1.000
_cell.angle_alpha   90.00
_cell.angle_beta   90.00
_cell.angle_gamma   90.00
#
_symmetry.space_group_name_H-M   'P 1'
#
loop_
_entity.id
_entity.type
_entity.pdbx_description
1 polymer ?
#
loop_
_entity_poly.entity_id
_entity_poly.type
_entity_poly.pdbx_seq_one_letter_code
_entity_poly.pdbx_strand_id
1 'polypeptide(L)'
;MPPEIGLRRNKRLLVREPRRGLCEWALVDVAVSPQPFIGARAISRAEDLAEVFVSFAEPHAIGLSALCGLWSPVSREEPHGAWMRLHPDARESLLVPLAPGLLVGCGVSAAGYLQPGVAHAPSLSSGTLALDGEREIEFSATDRPSITLDPSGPFSVDVPATLAYAARHRLLAGQRTPMTP
;
A
#
# COMPACT_ATOMS: atom_id res chain seq x y z
N MET A 1 -13.22 14.61 -20.79
CA MET A 1 -12.91 13.18 -21.06
C MET A 1 -13.97 12.36 -20.33
N PRO A 2 -14.53 11.32 -20.97
CA PRO A 2 -15.52 10.45 -20.33
C PRO A 2 -14.96 9.79 -19.05
N PRO A 3 -15.72 9.73 -17.94
CA PRO A 3 -15.28 9.12 -16.69
C PRO A 3 -14.78 7.68 -16.84
N GLU A 4 -15.44 6.88 -17.68
CA GLU A 4 -15.09 5.49 -17.98
C GLU A 4 -13.72 5.32 -18.65
N ILE A 5 -13.15 6.39 -19.21
CA ILE A 5 -11.83 6.35 -19.85
C ILE A 5 -10.71 6.67 -18.85
N GLY A 6 -10.94 7.60 -17.92
CA GLY A 6 -9.85 8.07 -17.06
C GLY A 6 -10.11 7.98 -15.57
N LEU A 7 -11.20 7.35 -15.14
CA LEU A 7 -11.38 6.95 -13.75
C LEU A 7 -11.26 5.43 -13.63
N ARG A 8 -10.57 5.01 -12.58
CA ARG A 8 -10.41 3.62 -12.19
C ARG A 8 -10.94 3.42 -10.78
N ARG A 9 -11.75 2.38 -10.57
CA ARG A 9 -12.16 1.96 -9.22
C ARG A 9 -10.99 1.24 -8.55
N ASN A 10 -10.61 1.66 -7.34
CA ASN A 10 -9.57 0.98 -6.58
C ASN A 10 -10.16 0.03 -5.55
N LYS A 11 -9.38 -1.00 -5.22
CA LYS A 11 -9.47 -1.70 -3.94
C LYS A 11 -8.93 -0.79 -2.83
N ARG A 12 -9.32 -1.05 -1.59
CA ARG A 12 -8.74 -0.43 -0.39
C ARG A 12 -8.63 -1.47 0.73
N LEU A 13 -7.83 -1.16 1.74
CA LEU A 13 -7.75 -1.92 2.98
C LEU A 13 -8.58 -1.20 4.04
N LEU A 14 -9.47 -1.91 4.71
CA LEU A 14 -10.23 -1.41 5.85
C LEU A 14 -9.56 -1.89 7.14
N VAL A 15 -9.31 -0.96 8.05
CA VAL A 15 -8.79 -1.24 9.40
C VAL A 15 -9.89 -0.99 10.41
N ARG A 16 -10.31 -2.03 11.14
CA ARG A 16 -11.41 -1.95 12.11
C ARG A 16 -10.98 -2.47 13.47
N GLU A 17 -11.32 -1.71 14.51
CA GLU A 17 -11.31 -2.16 15.91
C GLU A 17 -12.68 -1.83 16.52
N PRO A 18 -13.65 -2.77 16.48
CA PRO A 18 -15.02 -2.51 16.89
C PRO A 18 -15.17 -2.07 18.35
N ARG A 19 -14.33 -2.57 19.27
CA ARG A 19 -14.43 -2.20 20.70
C ARG A 19 -14.05 -0.74 20.95
N ARG A 20 -13.22 -0.16 20.08
CA ARG A 20 -12.83 1.26 20.11
C ARG A 20 -13.66 2.11 19.16
N GLY A 21 -14.59 1.53 18.41
CA GLY A 21 -15.32 2.24 17.35
C GLY A 21 -14.44 2.72 16.20
N LEU A 22 -13.24 2.15 16.04
CA LEU A 22 -12.28 2.54 15.01
C LEU A 22 -12.67 1.93 13.67
N CYS A 23 -12.70 2.77 12.63
CA CYS A 23 -12.93 2.35 11.24
C CYS A 23 -12.17 3.28 10.29
N GLU A 24 -10.93 2.91 9.98
CA GLU A 24 -10.04 3.64 9.08
C GLU A 24 -9.81 2.85 7.79
N TRP A 25 -9.17 3.47 6.80
CA TRP A 25 -8.83 2.79 5.57
C TRP A 25 -7.55 3.33 4.94
N ALA A 26 -6.89 2.47 4.17
CA ALA A 26 -5.72 2.77 3.36
C ALA A 26 -5.99 2.38 1.91
N LEU A 27 -5.54 3.18 0.95
CA LEU A 27 -5.69 2.90 -0.46
C LEU A 27 -4.75 1.80 -0.93
N VAL A 28 -3.49 1.86 -0.48
CA VAL A 28 -2.39 1.04 -0.98
C VAL A 28 -1.99 0.01 0.06
N ASP A 29 -1.62 0.44 1.26
CA ASP A 29 -0.95 -0.44 2.22
C ASP A 29 -1.29 -0.16 3.69
N VAL A 30 -1.22 -1.23 4.48
CA VAL A 30 -1.22 -1.19 5.94
C VAL A 30 0.03 -1.93 6.41
N ALA A 31 0.93 -1.21 7.07
CA ALA A 31 2.11 -1.78 7.68
C ALA A 31 1.92 -1.99 9.18
N VAL A 32 2.42 -3.11 9.69
CA VAL A 32 2.43 -3.45 11.11
C VAL A 32 3.85 -3.27 11.64
N SER A 33 3.99 -2.43 12.66
CA SER A 33 5.26 -2.17 13.33
C SER A 33 5.23 -2.65 14.78
N PRO A 34 6.33 -3.23 15.32
CA PRO A 34 6.43 -3.54 16.74
C PRO A 34 6.62 -2.29 17.62
N GLN A 35 6.82 -1.11 17.02
CA GLN A 35 7.04 0.10 17.77
C GLN A 35 5.76 0.54 18.49
N PRO A 36 5.83 0.87 19.79
CA PRO A 36 4.63 1.07 20.61
C PRO A 36 3.99 2.48 20.51
N PHE A 37 4.64 3.46 19.88
CA PHE A 37 4.19 4.86 19.93
C PHE A 37 4.26 5.58 18.58
N ILE A 38 3.26 6.43 18.34
CA ILE A 38 3.19 7.35 17.19
C ILE A 38 4.21 8.46 17.39
N GLY A 39 5.33 8.41 16.65
CA GLY A 39 6.40 9.41 16.80
C GLY A 39 7.76 9.00 16.25
N ALA A 40 7.93 7.72 15.93
CA ALA A 40 9.00 7.31 15.04
C ALA A 40 8.66 7.75 13.62
N ARG A 41 9.61 8.43 12.97
CA ARG A 41 9.45 8.89 11.58
C ARG A 41 9.13 7.71 10.66
N ALA A 42 8.44 8.02 9.55
CA ALA A 42 8.13 7.14 8.41
C ALA A 42 8.95 5.83 8.36
N ILE A 43 8.26 4.69 8.25
CA ILE A 43 8.85 3.35 8.13
C ILE A 43 9.96 3.38 7.09
N SER A 44 11.19 3.50 7.57
CA SER A 44 12.38 3.75 6.75
C SER A 44 13.41 2.65 6.91
N ARG A 45 13.14 1.68 7.80
CA ARG A 45 13.99 0.53 8.04
C ARG A 45 13.14 -0.74 8.04
N ALA A 46 13.70 -1.82 7.51
CA ALA A 46 13.03 -3.13 7.50
C ALA A 46 12.81 -3.69 8.91
N GLU A 47 13.66 -3.34 9.88
CA GLU A 47 13.54 -3.75 11.29
C GLU A 47 12.30 -3.18 11.99
N ASP A 48 11.73 -2.10 11.45
CA ASP A 48 10.53 -1.46 11.99
C ASP A 48 9.24 -2.06 11.41
N LEU A 49 9.35 -3.13 10.62
CA LEU A 49 8.26 -3.70 9.85
C LEU A 49 8.15 -5.20 10.11
N ALA A 50 7.07 -5.62 10.75
CA ALA A 50 6.79 -7.02 11.05
C ALA A 50 5.92 -7.68 9.98
N GLU A 51 4.96 -6.93 9.44
CA GLU A 51 3.99 -7.42 8.48
C GLU A 51 3.44 -6.28 7.62
N VAL A 52 3.11 -6.57 6.37
CA VAL A 52 2.51 -5.62 5.44
C VAL A 52 1.31 -6.28 4.78
N PHE A 53 0.25 -5.49 4.61
CA PHE A 53 -0.92 -5.80 3.82
C PHE A 53 -0.99 -4.78 2.68
N VAL A 54 -1.24 -5.23 1.46
CA VAL A 54 -1.38 -4.36 0.29
C VAL A 54 -2.62 -4.67 -0.53
N SER A 55 -3.28 -3.63 -1.04
CA SER A 55 -4.41 -3.80 -1.96
C SER A 55 -3.95 -4.18 -3.38
N PHE A 56 -2.74 -3.76 -3.76
CA PHE A 56 -2.02 -4.15 -4.99
C PHE A 56 -0.51 -4.06 -4.73
N ALA A 57 0.28 -4.81 -5.50
CA ALA A 57 1.70 -5.02 -5.33
C ALA A 57 2.42 -4.93 -6.69
N GLU A 58 2.80 -3.72 -7.07
CA GLU A 58 3.47 -3.44 -8.35
C GLU A 58 5.00 -3.52 -8.18
N PRO A 59 5.72 -4.46 -8.82
CA PRO A 59 7.16 -4.66 -8.60
C PRO A 59 8.04 -3.48 -9.04
N HIS A 60 7.50 -2.58 -9.86
CA HIS A 60 8.17 -1.37 -10.36
C HIS A 60 7.88 -0.13 -9.50
N ALA A 61 7.10 -0.27 -8.42
CA ALA A 61 6.83 0.81 -7.48
C ALA A 61 8.03 1.07 -6.55
N ILE A 62 7.87 2.06 -5.68
CA ILE A 62 8.77 2.34 -4.55
C ILE A 62 7.93 2.19 -3.27
N GLY A 63 8.52 1.66 -2.21
CA GLY A 63 7.87 1.50 -0.90
C GLY A 63 7.32 0.10 -0.63
N LEU A 64 6.30 0.04 0.23
CA LEU A 64 5.74 -1.21 0.75
C LEU A 64 5.00 -2.04 -0.31
N SER A 65 4.40 -1.39 -1.31
CA SER A 65 3.84 -2.10 -2.47
C SER A 65 4.91 -2.78 -3.32
N ALA A 66 6.12 -2.22 -3.40
CA ALA A 66 7.25 -2.83 -4.09
C ALA A 66 7.81 -4.05 -3.33
N LEU A 67 7.83 -3.99 -1.99
CA LEU A 67 8.19 -5.12 -1.13
C LEU A 67 7.32 -6.34 -1.47
N CYS A 68 6.00 -6.19 -1.44
CA CYS A 68 5.09 -7.24 -1.86
C CYS A 68 5.23 -7.59 -3.34
N GLY A 69 5.39 -6.59 -4.20
CA GLY A 69 5.42 -6.78 -5.65
C GLY A 69 6.61 -7.60 -6.12
N LEU A 70 7.77 -7.47 -5.49
CA LEU A 70 8.98 -8.23 -5.83
C LEU A 70 8.91 -9.70 -5.41
N TRP A 71 8.05 -10.04 -4.44
CA TRP A 71 7.83 -11.42 -4.00
C TRP A 71 6.67 -12.10 -4.71
N SER A 72 5.53 -11.42 -4.74
CA SER A 72 4.26 -11.92 -5.29
C SER A 72 3.49 -10.75 -5.89
N PRO A 73 3.74 -10.42 -7.18
CA PRO A 73 3.08 -9.32 -7.86
C PRO A 73 1.56 -9.44 -7.82
N VAL A 74 0.88 -8.31 -7.61
CA VAL A 74 -0.58 -8.19 -7.67
C VAL A 74 -0.92 -6.88 -8.37
N SER A 75 -1.56 -6.95 -9.52
CA SER A 75 -2.03 -5.77 -10.25
C SER A 75 -3.22 -5.09 -9.56
N ARG A 76 -3.53 -3.86 -9.99
CA ARG A 76 -4.70 -3.11 -9.51
C ARG A 76 -6.00 -3.73 -10.00
N GLU A 77 -5.96 -4.45 -11.11
CA GLU A 77 -7.06 -5.09 -11.81
C GLU A 77 -7.42 -6.46 -11.22
N GLU A 78 -6.46 -7.13 -10.57
CA GLU A 78 -6.71 -8.39 -9.88
C GLU A 78 -7.67 -8.20 -8.69
N PRO A 79 -8.55 -9.18 -8.41
CA PRO A 79 -9.56 -9.01 -7.36
C PRO A 79 -9.01 -9.13 -5.94
N HIS A 80 -7.81 -9.70 -5.77
CA HIS A 80 -7.17 -9.92 -4.46
C HIS A 80 -6.09 -8.87 -4.16
N GLY A 81 -5.64 -8.86 -2.92
CA GLY A 81 -4.46 -8.13 -2.45
C GLY A 81 -3.36 -9.13 -2.06
N ALA A 82 -2.33 -8.66 -1.37
CA ALA A 82 -1.28 -9.51 -0.83
C ALA A 82 -0.93 -9.13 0.60
N TRP A 83 -0.30 -10.06 1.31
CA TRP A 83 0.32 -9.79 2.60
C TRP A 83 1.68 -10.47 2.67
N MET A 84 2.56 -9.91 3.51
CA MET A 84 3.89 -10.45 3.75
C MET A 84 4.29 -10.23 5.20
N ARG A 85 4.95 -11.23 5.78
CA ARG A 85 5.59 -11.17 7.09
C ARG A 85 7.09 -11.13 6.93
N LEU A 86 7.71 -10.28 7.73
CA LEU A 86 9.14 -10.07 7.72
C LEU A 86 9.75 -10.57 9.01
N HIS A 87 10.95 -11.11 8.90
CA HIS A 87 11.75 -11.49 10.05
C HIS A 87 13.24 -11.40 9.71
N PRO A 88 14.10 -10.81 10.56
CA PRO A 88 15.54 -10.71 10.31
C PRO A 88 16.21 -12.07 10.06
N ASP A 89 15.78 -13.10 10.79
CA ASP A 89 16.31 -14.47 10.67
C ASP A 89 15.62 -15.32 9.59
N ALA A 90 14.85 -14.71 8.68
CA ALA A 90 14.24 -15.44 7.58
C ALA A 90 15.31 -16.01 6.64
N ARG A 91 15.05 -17.21 6.10
CA ARG A 91 15.99 -17.89 5.18
C ARG A 91 16.09 -17.20 3.83
N GLU A 92 15.01 -16.60 3.39
CA GLU A 92 14.91 -15.89 2.11
C GLU A 92 14.86 -14.38 2.39
N SER A 93 15.49 -13.59 1.52
CA SER A 93 15.45 -12.14 1.62
C SER A 93 15.39 -11.48 0.24
N LEU A 94 14.85 -10.27 0.22
CA LEU A 94 14.74 -9.43 -0.97
C LEU A 94 15.47 -8.12 -0.75
N LEU A 95 16.07 -7.58 -1.82
CA LEU A 95 16.52 -6.20 -1.85
C LEU A 95 15.40 -5.33 -2.42
N VAL A 96 14.89 -4.38 -1.63
CA VAL A 96 13.68 -3.64 -1.96
C VAL A 96 13.94 -2.12 -1.96
N PRO A 97 13.45 -1.38 -2.97
CA PRO A 97 13.47 0.08 -2.98
C PRO A 97 12.39 0.63 -2.04
N LEU A 98 12.70 0.69 -0.73
CA LEU A 98 11.74 1.14 0.28
C LEU A 98 11.47 2.65 0.18
N ALA A 99 12.44 3.43 -0.29
CA ALA A 99 12.30 4.85 -0.57
C ALA A 99 13.23 5.28 -1.72
N PRO A 100 13.02 6.46 -2.34
CA PRO A 100 13.95 6.97 -3.35
C PRO A 100 15.39 7.04 -2.84
N GLY A 101 16.31 6.34 -3.50
CA GLY A 101 17.72 6.28 -3.10
C GLY A 101 18.04 5.31 -1.96
N LEU A 102 17.06 4.54 -1.46
CA LEU A 102 17.23 3.59 -0.35
C LEU A 102 16.82 2.17 -0.76
N LEU A 103 17.81 1.28 -0.84
CA LEU A 103 17.61 -0.16 -1.00
C LEU A 103 17.85 -0.86 0.35
N VAL A 104 16.89 -1.67 0.78
CA VAL A 104 16.95 -2.37 2.07
C VAL A 104 16.75 -3.87 1.85
N GLY A 105 17.57 -4.67 2.54
CA GLY A 105 17.37 -6.11 2.62
C GLY A 105 16.24 -6.44 3.58
N CYS A 106 15.21 -7.13 3.11
CA CYS A 106 14.05 -7.55 3.89
C CYS A 106 13.98 -9.08 3.93
N GLY A 107 14.11 -9.68 5.11
CA GLY A 107 13.92 -11.13 5.29
C GLY A 107 12.44 -11.49 5.24
N VAL A 108 12.06 -12.42 4.37
CA VAL A 108 10.66 -12.81 4.13
C VAL A 108 10.37 -14.15 4.82
N SER A 109 9.55 -14.13 5.86
CA SER A 109 9.23 -15.32 6.66
C SER A 109 7.97 -16.04 6.20
N ALA A 110 6.99 -15.29 5.66
CA ALA A 110 5.78 -15.82 5.06
C ALA A 110 5.13 -14.79 4.14
N ALA A 111 4.34 -15.24 3.18
CA ALA A 111 3.54 -14.38 2.32
C ALA A 111 2.27 -15.10 1.86
N GLY A 112 1.28 -14.33 1.40
CA GLY A 112 0.06 -14.87 0.82
C GLY A 112 -0.83 -13.80 0.20
N TYR A 113 -2.04 -14.20 -0.19
CA TYR A 113 -3.01 -13.31 -0.81
C TYR A 113 -4.11 -12.90 0.17
N LEU A 114 -4.64 -11.69 -0.02
CA LEU A 114 -5.81 -11.18 0.68
C LEU A 114 -7.05 -11.40 -0.19
N GLN A 115 -8.00 -12.18 0.31
CA GLN A 115 -9.30 -12.34 -0.35
C GLN A 115 -10.24 -11.20 0.07
N PRO A 116 -11.04 -10.64 -0.87
CA PRO A 116 -12.04 -9.63 -0.55
C PRO A 116 -12.97 -10.05 0.59
N GLY A 117 -13.20 -9.15 1.55
CA GLY A 117 -14.11 -9.37 2.67
C GLY A 117 -13.60 -10.31 3.76
N VAL A 118 -12.42 -10.93 3.60
CA VAL A 118 -11.81 -11.79 4.63
C VAL A 118 -10.96 -10.93 5.56
N ALA A 119 -11.25 -11.00 6.86
CA ALA A 119 -10.54 -10.26 7.89
C ALA A 119 -9.25 -10.97 8.30
N HIS A 120 -8.16 -10.22 8.35
CA HIS A 120 -6.84 -10.64 8.84
C HIS A 120 -6.48 -9.87 10.11
N ALA A 121 -6.05 -10.58 11.15
CA ALA A 121 -5.47 -9.95 12.33
C ALA A 121 -3.97 -9.67 12.07
N PRO A 122 -3.42 -8.57 12.64
CA PRO A 122 -1.97 -8.41 12.70
C PRO A 122 -1.31 -9.59 13.41
N SER A 123 -0.10 -9.91 12.97
CA SER A 123 0.77 -10.93 13.55
C SER A 123 1.24 -10.58 14.96
N LEU A 124 1.28 -9.29 15.31
CA LEU A 124 1.70 -8.80 16.63
C LEU A 124 0.50 -8.65 17.58
N SER A 125 0.75 -8.81 18.88
CA SER A 125 -0.25 -8.56 19.93
C SER A 125 -0.32 -7.08 20.34
N SER A 126 0.68 -6.27 20.03
CA SER A 126 0.73 -4.83 20.28
C SER A 126 1.69 -4.16 19.31
N GLY A 127 1.49 -2.88 19.04
CA GLY A 127 2.33 -2.08 18.15
C GLY A 127 1.55 -0.96 17.48
N THR A 128 1.97 -0.58 16.28
CA THR A 128 1.28 0.41 15.44
C THR A 128 0.91 -0.16 14.08
N LEU A 129 -0.19 0.35 13.53
CA LEU A 129 -0.60 0.16 12.14
C LEU A 129 -0.40 1.49 11.40
N ALA A 130 0.46 1.52 10.40
CA ALA A 130 0.62 2.67 9.51
C ALA A 130 -0.20 2.46 8.24
N LEU A 131 -1.00 3.44 7.85
CA LEU A 131 -1.93 3.42 6.72
C LEU A 131 -1.42 4.40 5.65
N ASP A 132 -1.11 3.88 4.46
CA ASP A 132 -0.52 4.62 3.32
C ASP A 132 0.72 5.46 3.69
N GLY A 133 1.41 5.13 4.78
CA GLY A 133 2.54 5.88 5.33
C GLY A 133 2.21 7.22 6.01
N GLU A 134 0.93 7.63 6.08
CA GLU A 134 0.53 8.97 6.55
C GLU A 134 -0.15 8.95 7.94
N ARG A 135 -0.85 7.86 8.27
CA ARG A 135 -1.63 7.76 9.51
C ARG A 135 -1.20 6.54 10.31
N GLU A 136 -1.02 6.72 11.61
CA GLU A 136 -0.65 5.65 12.52
C GLU A 136 -1.74 5.38 13.55
N ILE A 137 -1.97 4.11 13.86
CA ILE A 137 -2.96 3.62 14.82
C ILE A 137 -2.26 2.70 15.82
N GLU A 138 -2.21 3.10 17.08
CA GLU A 138 -1.70 2.25 18.17
C GLU A 138 -2.71 1.15 18.53
N PHE A 139 -2.19 -0.03 18.83
CA PHE A 139 -2.96 -1.15 19.37
C PHE A 139 -2.16 -1.92 20.43
N SER A 140 -2.89 -2.53 21.35
CA SER A 140 -2.36 -3.23 22.52
C SER A 140 -2.88 -4.67 22.59
N ALA A 141 -2.38 -5.44 23.55
CA ALA A 141 -2.80 -6.83 23.76
C ALA A 141 -4.30 -7.01 24.07
N THR A 142 -5.01 -5.94 24.42
CA THR A 142 -6.47 -5.96 24.63
C THR A 142 -7.28 -5.62 23.38
N ASP A 143 -6.64 -5.03 22.38
CA ASP A 143 -7.24 -4.70 21.08
C ASP A 143 -7.21 -5.91 20.14
N ARG A 144 -8.15 -5.96 19.20
CA ARG A 144 -8.31 -6.99 18.16
C ARG A 144 -8.55 -6.32 16.80
N PRO A 145 -7.63 -5.46 16.32
CA PRO A 145 -7.80 -4.81 15.04
C PRO A 145 -7.80 -5.86 13.92
N SER A 146 -8.52 -5.55 12.84
CA SER A 146 -8.59 -6.38 11.65
C SER A 146 -8.35 -5.56 10.40
N ILE A 147 -7.64 -6.15 9.44
CA ILE A 147 -7.38 -5.62 8.11
C ILE A 147 -8.20 -6.45 7.12
N THR A 148 -9.02 -5.81 6.31
CA THR A 148 -9.86 -6.48 5.30
C THR A 148 -9.72 -5.80 3.95
N LEU A 149 -9.52 -6.56 2.88
CA LEU A 149 -9.57 -6.03 1.53
C LEU A 149 -11.02 -5.72 1.12
N ASP A 150 -11.28 -4.49 0.73
CA ASP A 150 -12.58 -4.03 0.24
C ASP A 150 -12.44 -3.58 -1.23
N PRO A 151 -13.16 -4.21 -2.18
CA PRO A 151 -13.16 -3.79 -3.58
C PRO A 151 -13.86 -2.44 -3.79
N SER A 152 -14.54 -1.92 -2.77
CA SER A 152 -15.33 -0.70 -2.82
C SER A 152 -14.52 0.55 -2.46
N GLY A 153 -13.24 0.61 -2.83
CA GLY A 153 -12.39 1.78 -2.62
C GLY A 153 -12.78 3.01 -3.47
N PRO A 154 -12.07 4.13 -3.35
CA PRO A 154 -12.38 5.33 -4.13
C PRO A 154 -12.03 5.17 -5.62
N PHE A 155 -12.59 6.05 -6.44
CA PHE A 155 -12.08 6.24 -7.80
C PHE A 155 -10.80 7.06 -7.77
N SER A 156 -9.81 6.67 -8.57
CA SER A 156 -8.63 7.49 -8.87
C SER A 156 -8.55 7.75 -10.37
N VAL A 157 -7.72 8.73 -10.75
CA VAL A 157 -7.43 8.98 -12.15
C VAL A 157 -6.55 7.85 -12.70
N ASP A 158 -6.98 7.26 -13.82
CA ASP A 158 -6.11 6.43 -14.66
C ASP A 158 -5.23 7.37 -15.49
N VAL A 159 -4.04 7.68 -14.96
CA VAL A 159 -3.14 8.67 -15.58
C VAL A 159 -2.72 8.24 -16.98
N PRO A 160 -2.26 6.99 -17.24
CA PRO A 160 -1.93 6.55 -18.59
C PRO A 160 -3.08 6.71 -19.58
N ALA A 161 -4.28 6.25 -19.24
CA ALA A 161 -5.44 6.34 -20.12
C ALA A 161 -5.87 7.81 -20.34
N THR A 162 -5.83 8.62 -19.30
CA THR A 162 -6.15 10.06 -19.36
C THR A 162 -5.19 10.80 -20.29
N LEU A 163 -3.88 10.57 -20.15
CA LEU A 163 -2.87 11.22 -20.99
C LEU A 163 -2.93 10.72 -22.44
N ALA A 164 -3.16 9.43 -22.66
CA ALA A 164 -3.36 8.89 -24.00
C ALA A 164 -4.59 9.51 -24.70
N TYR A 165 -5.70 9.68 -23.98
CA TYR A 165 -6.88 10.36 -24.48
C TYR A 165 -6.58 11.83 -24.82
N ALA A 166 -5.91 12.54 -23.91
CA ALA A 166 -5.54 13.94 -24.11
C ALA A 166 -4.64 14.14 -25.34
N ALA A 167 -3.66 13.26 -25.55
CA ALA A 167 -2.76 13.30 -26.70
C ALA A 167 -3.50 13.07 -28.02
N ARG A 168 -4.36 12.03 -28.09
CA ARG A 168 -5.15 11.70 -29.30
C ARG A 168 -6.06 12.85 -29.73
N HIS A 169 -6.60 13.59 -28.76
CA HIS A 169 -7.52 14.71 -29.01
C HIS A 169 -6.83 16.08 -28.95
N ARG A 170 -5.50 16.13 -28.81
CA ARG A 170 -4.69 17.35 -28.71
C ARG A 170 -5.16 18.32 -27.62
N LEU A 171 -5.70 17.80 -26.51
CA LEU A 171 -6.28 18.61 -25.43
C LEU A 171 -5.24 19.43 -24.65
N LEU A 172 -3.98 19.00 -24.68
CA LEU A 172 -2.86 19.69 -24.04
C LEU A 172 -1.99 20.45 -25.05
N ALA A 173 -2.44 20.61 -26.30
CA ALA A 173 -1.75 21.43 -27.28
C ALA A 173 -1.93 22.92 -26.92
N GLY A 174 -0.86 23.57 -26.49
CA GLY A 174 -0.83 25.02 -26.26
C GLY A 174 -0.55 25.81 -27.54
N GLN A 175 -0.82 27.11 -27.52
CA GLN A 175 -0.22 28.03 -28.49
C GLN A 175 1.25 28.22 -28.17
N ARG A 176 2.11 28.32 -29.19
CA ARG A 176 3.54 28.64 -29.00
C ARG A 176 3.62 30.01 -28.32
N THR A 177 4.09 30.06 -27.08
CA THR A 177 4.64 31.30 -26.52
C THR A 177 5.88 31.62 -27.35
N PRO A 178 5.99 32.80 -27.98
CA PRO A 178 7.21 33.18 -28.68
C PRO A 178 8.36 33.11 -27.67
N MET A 179 9.39 32.32 -27.98
CA MET A 179 10.66 32.47 -27.28
C MET A 179 11.23 33.82 -27.70
N THR A 180 11.15 34.81 -26.81
CA THR A 180 11.90 36.06 -26.99
C THR A 180 13.40 35.70 -26.97
N PRO A 181 14.18 36.18 -27.95
CA PRO A 181 15.61 35.91 -28.03
C PRO A 181 16.41 36.52 -26.88
#